data_AF-A0A2U1M613-F1
#
_entry.id   AF-A0A2U1M613-F1
#
_cell.length_a   1.000
_cell.length_b   1.000
_cell.length_c   1.000
_cell.angle_alpha   90.00
_cell.angle_beta   90.00
_cell.angle_gamma   90.00
#
_symmetry.space_group_name_H-M   'P 1'
#
loop_
_entity.id
_entity.type
_entity.pdbx_description
1 polymer ?
#
loop_
_entity_poly.entity_id
_entity_poly.type
_entity_poly.pdbx_seq_one_letter_code
_entity_poly.pdbx_strand_id
1 'polypeptide(L)'
;MSSTSDSYPQTGSSSEQELSDDSVERDRNEVEEMLMRDYFAENPTYNDATFRKTFRLPKKLFLEIVDRIKASGNPYFQEGYDARSQKSFTAIQKCLSAVQQLADGGVAAQNDKYYKMA
;
A
#
# COMPACT_ATOMS: atom_id res chain seq x y z
N MET A 1 56.89 -4.54 14.34
CA MET A 1 57.47 -3.96 13.11
C MET A 1 58.16 -5.12 12.40
N SER A 2 57.80 -5.61 11.22
CA SER A 2 56.98 -5.06 10.15
C SER A 2 56.28 -6.18 9.38
N SER A 3 55.13 -5.80 8.81
CA SER A 3 54.14 -6.62 8.13
C SER A 3 54.59 -7.06 6.74
N THR A 4 54.29 -8.31 6.37
CA THR A 4 54.26 -8.75 4.97
C THR A 4 52.91 -8.34 4.38
N SER A 5 52.94 -7.34 3.50
CA SER A 5 51.82 -6.89 2.69
C SER A 5 51.66 -7.79 1.47
N ASP A 6 50.62 -8.62 1.45
CA ASP A 6 50.16 -9.30 0.25
C ASP A 6 49.05 -8.44 -0.40
N SER A 7 49.34 -7.97 -1.62
CA SER A 7 48.45 -7.12 -2.41
C SER A 7 47.48 -7.97 -3.22
N TYR A 8 46.18 -7.83 -2.96
CA TYR A 8 45.13 -8.40 -3.81
C TYR A 8 44.97 -7.60 -5.12
N PRO A 9 44.71 -8.25 -6.26
CA PRO A 9 44.44 -7.57 -7.52
C PRO A 9 43.08 -6.86 -7.48
N GLN A 10 43.06 -5.60 -7.90
CA GLN A 10 41.84 -4.85 -8.18
C GLN A 10 41.16 -5.43 -9.42
N THR A 11 39.98 -6.01 -9.22
CA THR A 11 39.03 -6.28 -10.29
C THR A 11 38.13 -5.06 -10.40
N GLY A 12 38.31 -4.33 -11.51
CA GLY A 12 37.41 -3.25 -11.87
C GLY A 12 36.00 -3.77 -12.16
N SER A 13 35.02 -2.95 -11.83
CA SER A 13 33.84 -2.63 -12.65
C SER A 13 32.72 -2.20 -11.71
N SER A 14 32.56 -0.90 -11.53
CA SER A 14 31.31 -0.34 -10.99
C SER A 14 30.93 0.85 -11.85
N SER A 15 30.74 0.59 -13.14
CA SER A 15 30.00 1.48 -14.03
C SER A 15 28.55 1.51 -13.58
N GLU A 16 28.21 2.62 -12.93
CA GLU A 16 27.01 3.42 -13.16
C GLU A 16 25.79 2.62 -13.64
N GLN A 17 25.02 2.09 -12.69
CA GLN A 17 23.59 2.01 -12.89
C GLN A 17 22.96 3.11 -12.06
N GLU A 18 22.86 4.28 -12.69
CA GLU A 18 21.82 5.25 -12.37
C GLU A 18 20.46 4.55 -12.49
N LEU A 19 20.05 3.93 -11.39
CA LEU A 19 18.64 3.78 -11.11
C LEU A 19 18.19 5.19 -10.81
N SER A 20 17.73 5.86 -11.87
CA SER A 20 16.83 6.99 -11.78
C SER A 20 15.72 6.56 -10.82
N ASP A 21 15.94 6.92 -9.57
CA ASP A 21 14.93 6.98 -8.52
C ASP A 21 14.03 8.14 -8.93
N ASP A 22 13.33 7.94 -10.05
CA ASP A 22 12.00 8.48 -10.25
C ASP A 22 11.14 7.76 -9.19
N SER A 23 11.39 8.16 -7.94
CA SER A 23 10.42 8.13 -6.87
C SER A 23 9.23 8.89 -7.41
N VAL A 24 8.44 8.20 -8.22
CA VAL A 24 7.06 8.58 -8.47
C VAL A 24 6.52 8.69 -7.06
N GLU A 25 6.39 9.90 -6.56
CA GLU A 25 5.50 10.25 -5.47
C GLU A 25 4.11 9.90 -6.00
N ARG A 26 3.83 8.58 -6.03
CA ARG A 26 2.62 7.97 -6.58
C ARG A 26 1.55 8.39 -5.59
N ASP A 27 0.89 9.49 -5.89
CA ASP A 27 0.14 10.30 -4.95
C ASP A 27 -0.82 9.44 -4.10
N ARG A 28 -0.36 9.03 -2.92
CA ARG A 28 -1.07 8.06 -2.05
C ARG A 28 -2.41 8.64 -1.60
N ASN A 29 -2.44 9.97 -1.45
CA ASN A 29 -3.62 10.74 -1.13
C ASN A 29 -4.63 10.71 -2.28
N GLU A 30 -4.19 10.85 -3.53
CA GLU A 30 -5.07 10.76 -4.70
C GLU A 30 -5.74 9.38 -4.79
N VAL A 31 -4.99 8.31 -4.51
CA VAL A 31 -5.56 6.94 -4.49
C VAL A 31 -6.60 6.79 -3.39
N GLU A 32 -6.35 7.37 -2.23
CA GLU A 32 -7.32 7.40 -1.13
C GLU A 32 -8.58 8.16 -1.54
N GLU A 33 -8.44 9.36 -2.09
CA GLU A 33 -9.57 10.18 -2.53
C GLU A 33 -10.38 9.49 -3.63
N MET A 34 -9.72 8.89 -4.61
CA MET A 34 -10.38 8.11 -5.67
C MET A 34 -11.17 6.93 -5.09
N LEU A 35 -10.61 6.22 -4.12
CA LEU A 35 -11.25 5.09 -3.45
C LEU A 35 -12.47 5.52 -2.63
N MET A 36 -12.33 6.59 -1.86
CA MET A 36 -13.44 7.17 -1.10
C MET A 36 -14.54 7.64 -2.05
N ARG A 37 -14.18 8.34 -3.15
CA ARG A 37 -15.12 8.82 -4.16
C ARG A 37 -15.85 7.67 -4.86
N ASP A 38 -15.15 6.60 -5.19
CA ASP A 38 -15.71 5.51 -6.00
C ASP A 38 -16.62 4.57 -5.19
N TYR A 39 -16.35 4.36 -3.89
CA TYR A 39 -17.09 3.40 -3.07
C TYR A 39 -17.86 3.99 -1.88
N PHE A 40 -17.40 5.09 -1.28
CA PHE A 40 -17.91 5.56 0.02
C PHE A 40 -18.52 6.97 -0.01
N ALA A 41 -18.46 7.68 -1.15
CA ALA A 41 -19.15 8.95 -1.33
C ALA A 41 -20.68 8.80 -1.33
N GLU A 42 -21.38 9.93 -1.17
CA GLU A 42 -22.85 10.00 -1.20
C GLU A 42 -23.42 9.45 -2.51
N ASN A 43 -22.75 9.73 -3.64
CA ASN A 43 -23.06 9.18 -4.97
C ASN A 43 -21.87 8.37 -5.47
N PRO A 44 -21.72 7.10 -5.03
CA PRO A 44 -20.53 6.31 -5.36
C PRO A 44 -20.57 5.86 -6.83
N THR A 45 -19.41 5.87 -7.50
CA THR A 45 -19.25 5.32 -8.86
C THR A 45 -19.67 3.84 -8.91
N TYR A 46 -19.41 3.09 -7.84
CA TYR A 46 -19.78 1.68 -7.73
C TYR A 46 -20.81 1.44 -6.62
N ASN A 47 -21.90 0.79 -7.01
CA ASN A 47 -22.94 0.36 -6.08
C ASN A 47 -22.47 -0.80 -5.17
N ASP A 48 -23.28 -1.10 -4.16
CA ASP A 48 -22.98 -2.15 -3.18
C ASP A 48 -22.89 -3.56 -3.79
N ALA A 49 -23.59 -3.81 -4.90
CA ALA A 49 -23.50 -5.08 -5.61
C ALA A 49 -22.12 -5.29 -6.24
N THR A 50 -21.56 -4.24 -6.85
CA THR A 50 -20.19 -4.25 -7.37
C THR A 50 -19.18 -4.43 -6.24
N PHE A 51 -19.34 -3.69 -5.13
CA PHE A 51 -18.49 -3.86 -3.95
C PHE A 51 -18.50 -5.31 -3.45
N ARG A 52 -19.69 -5.92 -3.34
CA ARG A 52 -19.83 -7.32 -2.92
C ARG A 52 -19.21 -8.31 -3.92
N LYS A 53 -19.24 -8.02 -5.23
CA LYS A 53 -18.60 -8.89 -6.23
C LYS A 53 -17.07 -8.84 -6.12
N THR A 54 -16.52 -7.66 -5.89
CA THR A 54 -15.07 -7.42 -5.80
C THR A 54 -14.49 -7.94 -4.49
N PHE A 55 -15.06 -7.50 -3.35
CA PHE A 55 -14.52 -7.80 -2.01
C PHE A 55 -15.17 -9.02 -1.36
N ARG A 56 -16.19 -9.60 -1.98
CA ARG A 56 -16.97 -10.73 -1.43
C ARG A 56 -17.62 -10.47 -0.07
N LEU A 57 -17.66 -9.20 0.36
CA LEU A 57 -18.25 -8.72 1.61
C LEU A 57 -19.27 -7.61 1.33
N PRO A 58 -20.35 -7.50 2.13
CA PRO A 58 -21.20 -6.32 2.09
C PRO A 58 -20.46 -5.11 2.66
N LYS A 59 -20.67 -3.93 2.06
CA LYS A 59 -20.00 -2.68 2.44
C LYS A 59 -20.16 -2.34 3.93
N LYS A 60 -21.37 -2.54 4.48
CA LYS A 60 -21.63 -2.32 5.91
C LYS A 60 -20.73 -3.18 6.81
N LEU A 61 -20.59 -4.47 6.50
CA LEU A 61 -19.73 -5.37 7.28
C LEU A 61 -18.25 -4.99 7.15
N PHE A 62 -17.82 -4.57 5.96
CA PHE A 62 -16.47 -4.06 5.77
C PHE A 62 -16.19 -2.86 6.68
N LEU A 63 -17.10 -1.89 6.74
CA LEU A 63 -16.95 -0.72 7.63
C LEU A 63 -16.93 -1.13 9.11
N GLU A 64 -17.81 -2.04 9.54
CA GLU A 64 -17.81 -2.56 10.92
C GLU A 64 -16.48 -3.23 11.28
N ILE A 65 -15.85 -3.96 10.34
CA ILE A 65 -14.53 -4.56 10.54
C ILE A 65 -13.47 -3.47 10.69
N VAL A 66 -13.46 -2.46 9.81
CA VAL A 66 -12.51 -1.35 9.88
C VAL A 66 -12.64 -0.61 11.21
N ASP A 67 -13.86 -0.31 11.65
CA ASP A 67 -14.10 0.40 12.90
C ASP A 67 -13.61 -0.38 14.11
N ARG A 68 -13.85 -1.70 14.14
CA ARG A 68 -13.31 -2.59 15.20
C ARG A 68 -11.79 -2.65 15.19
N ILE A 69 -11.17 -2.67 14.01
CA ILE A 69 -9.71 -2.66 13.86
C ILE A 69 -9.14 -1.32 14.32
N LYS A 70 -9.74 -0.20 13.94
CA LYS A 70 -9.36 1.14 14.44
C LYS A 70 -9.47 1.21 15.96
N ALA A 71 -10.55 0.68 16.53
CA ALA A 71 -10.78 0.65 17.98
C ALA A 71 -9.82 -0.28 18.75
N SER A 72 -9.16 -1.23 18.08
CA SER A 72 -8.22 -2.16 18.73
C SER A 72 -6.96 -1.49 19.28
N GLY A 73 -6.67 -0.24 18.87
CA GLY A 73 -5.47 0.48 19.30
C GLY A 73 -4.18 0.02 18.60
N ASN A 74 -4.28 -0.79 17.54
CA ASN A 74 -3.11 -1.23 16.80
C ASN A 74 -2.46 -0.05 16.03
N PRO A 75 -1.17 0.27 16.29
CA PRO A 75 -0.48 1.42 15.67
C PRO A 75 -0.38 1.30 14.15
N TYR A 76 -0.43 0.08 13.58
CA TYR A 76 -0.42 -0.11 12.13
C TYR A 76 -1.66 0.49 11.46
N PHE A 77 -2.81 0.53 12.14
CA PHE A 77 -4.06 1.07 11.59
C PHE A 77 -4.35 2.51 12.02
N GLN A 78 -3.48 3.11 12.83
CA GLN A 78 -3.57 4.53 13.16
C GLN A 78 -3.09 5.36 11.97
N GLU A 79 -3.83 6.42 11.67
CA GLU A 79 -3.46 7.40 10.65
C GLU A 79 -2.35 8.29 11.24
N GLY A 80 -1.12 8.06 10.79
CA GLY A 80 0.07 8.82 11.20
C GLY A 80 0.92 9.27 10.01
N TYR A 81 2.10 9.78 10.32
CA TYR A 81 3.13 10.10 9.35
C TYR A 81 4.18 8.99 9.34
N ASP A 82 4.62 8.59 8.16
CA ASP A 82 5.72 7.63 8.03
C ASP A 82 7.08 8.27 8.36
N ALA A 83 8.15 7.48 8.35
CA ALA A 83 9.51 7.95 8.64
C ALA A 83 10.00 9.03 7.65
N ARG A 84 9.29 9.24 6.53
CA ARG A 84 9.56 10.26 5.52
C ARG A 84 8.63 11.46 5.66
N SER A 85 7.88 11.56 6.76
CA SER A 85 6.86 12.60 7.00
C SER A 85 5.71 12.62 5.99
N GLN A 86 5.42 11.50 5.32
CA GLN A 86 4.27 11.36 4.44
C GLN A 86 3.07 10.75 5.18
N LYS A 87 1.85 11.14 4.80
CA LYS A 87 0.62 10.56 5.36
C LYS A 87 0.62 9.05 5.09
N SER A 88 0.53 8.26 6.16
CA SER A 88 0.40 6.81 6.06
C SER A 88 -0.97 6.42 5.49
N PHE A 89 -1.05 5.24 4.87
CA PHE A 89 -2.34 4.72 4.37
C PHE A 89 -3.37 4.63 5.50
N THR A 90 -4.61 5.00 5.19
CA THR A 90 -5.70 4.91 6.16
C THR A 90 -6.10 3.47 6.42
N ALA A 91 -6.73 3.22 7.58
CA ALA A 91 -7.14 1.88 7.95
C ALA A 91 -8.12 1.28 6.92
N ILE A 92 -8.98 2.12 6.32
CA ILE A 92 -9.89 1.71 5.25
C ILE A 92 -9.09 1.16 4.07
N GLN A 93 -8.08 1.89 3.61
CA GLN A 93 -7.27 1.48 2.46
C GLN A 93 -6.52 0.18 2.77
N LYS A 94 -5.86 0.09 3.93
CA LYS A 94 -5.14 -1.10 4.40
C LYS A 94 -6.06 -2.32 4.46
N CYS A 95 -7.23 -2.18 5.07
CA CYS A 95 -8.23 -3.24 5.15
C CYS A 95 -8.78 -3.61 3.77
N LEU A 96 -9.00 -2.64 2.89
CA LEU A 96 -9.51 -2.89 1.55
C LEU A 96 -8.53 -3.76 0.75
N SER A 97 -7.24 -3.40 0.78
CA SER A 97 -6.18 -4.18 0.15
C SER A 97 -6.08 -5.59 0.74
N ALA A 98 -6.14 -5.72 2.07
CA ALA A 98 -6.11 -7.03 2.73
C ALA A 98 -7.31 -7.91 2.34
N VAL A 99 -8.52 -7.35 2.32
CA VAL A 99 -9.74 -8.06 1.92
C VAL A 99 -9.68 -8.47 0.46
N GLN A 100 -9.20 -7.60 -0.42
CA GLN A 100 -9.04 -7.92 -1.84
C GLN A 100 -8.06 -9.08 -2.04
N GLN A 101 -6.90 -9.04 -1.38
CA GLN A 101 -5.91 -10.12 -1.41
C GLN A 101 -6.49 -11.47 -0.93
N LEU A 102 -7.33 -11.43 0.10
CA LEU A 102 -8.04 -12.61 0.61
C LEU A 102 -9.13 -13.10 -0.36
N ALA A 103 -9.83 -12.20 -1.04
CA ALA A 103 -10.90 -12.53 -1.98
C ALA A 103 -10.35 -13.16 -3.28
N ASP A 104 -9.21 -12.67 -3.77
CA ASP A 104 -8.58 -13.10 -5.03
C ASP A 104 -7.62 -14.29 -4.87
N GLY A 105 -7.37 -14.73 -3.63
CA GLY A 105 -6.56 -15.94 -3.37
C GLY A 105 -5.06 -15.72 -3.44
N GLY A 106 -4.56 -14.53 -3.11
CA GLY A 106 -3.12 -14.25 -2.94
C GLY A 106 -2.36 -13.90 -4.21
N VAL A 107 -2.99 -13.91 -5.39
CA VAL A 107 -2.44 -13.17 -6.54
C VAL A 107 -2.72 -11.70 -6.25
N ALA A 108 -1.67 -10.93 -5.96
CA ALA A 108 -1.78 -9.49 -5.83
C ALA A 108 -2.64 -8.98 -7.00
N ALA A 109 -3.66 -8.17 -6.71
CA ALA A 109 -4.40 -7.46 -7.74
C ALA A 109 -3.45 -6.40 -8.33
N GLN A 110 -2.46 -6.87 -9.10
CA GLN A 110 -1.33 -6.13 -9.68
C GLN A 110 -1.79 -4.96 -10.58
N ASN A 111 -3.08 -4.94 -10.88
CA ASN A 111 -3.77 -4.08 -11.82
C ASN A 111 -4.99 -3.39 -11.17
N ASP A 112 -5.21 -3.53 -9.86
CA ASP A 112 -6.24 -2.74 -9.19
C ASP A 112 -5.73 -1.32 -8.93
N LYS A 113 -6.50 -0.33 -9.38
CA LYS A 113 -6.23 1.10 -9.26
C LYS A 113 -5.96 1.56 -7.82
N TYR A 114 -6.36 0.75 -6.84
CA TYR A 114 -6.19 1.00 -5.40
C TYR A 114 -5.02 0.25 -4.75
N TYR A 115 -4.34 -0.64 -5.48
CA TYR A 115 -3.20 -1.44 -4.99
C TYR A 115 -1.86 -0.68 -5.03
N LYS A 116 -1.86 0.65 -5.01
CA LYS A 116 -0.63 1.47 -4.99
C LYS A 116 0.04 1.50 -3.61
N MET A 117 0.09 0.35 -2.93
CA MET A 117 0.65 0.18 -1.58
C MET A 117 2.05 -0.42 -1.54
N ALA A 118 2.63 -0.74 -2.70
CA ALA A 118 3.98 -1.32 -2.85
C ALA A 118 5.08 -0.26 -2.84
#